data_AF-A0A497R2B1-F1
#
_entry.id   AF-A0A497R2B1-F1
#
_cell.length_a   1.000
_cell.length_b   1.000
_cell.length_c   1.000
_cell.angle_alpha   90.00
_cell.angle_beta   90.00
_cell.angle_gamma   90.00
#
_symmetry.space_group_name_H-M   'P 1'
#
loop_
_entity.id
_entity.type
_entity.pdbx_description
1 polymer ?
#
loop_
_entity_poly.entity_id
_entity_poly.type
_entity_poly.pdbx_seq_one_letter_code
_entity_poly.pdbx_strand_id
1 'polypeptide(L)'
;MLKRYAPTETMVKIDNWSCVPVLDDPYKAPEQRGLALRGNVYGHPLKSIYDGALARTANIKEVCGRKIKTVNSWYKLGKIDPEYKKWLKKNYKDWDWRNPIKIF
;
A
#
# COMPACT_ATOMS: atom_id res chain seq x y z
N MET A 1 -11.99 -25.49 -20.57
CA MET A 1 -11.09 -24.36 -20.87
C MET A 1 -11.58 -23.14 -20.06
N LEU A 2 -10.96 -22.86 -18.91
CA LEU A 2 -11.36 -21.74 -18.05
C LEU A 2 -10.99 -20.43 -18.76
N LYS A 3 -11.98 -19.59 -19.07
CA LYS A 3 -11.75 -18.25 -19.60
C LYS A 3 -10.95 -17.47 -18.56
N ARG A 4 -9.66 -17.23 -18.85
CA ARG A 4 -8.84 -16.27 -18.10
C ARG A 4 -9.44 -14.90 -18.36
N TYR A 5 -10.27 -14.42 -17.45
CA TYR A 5 -10.67 -13.01 -17.46
C TYR A 5 -9.39 -12.18 -17.40
N ALA A 6 -9.14 -11.36 -18.42
CA ALA A 6 -8.19 -10.27 -18.28
C ALA A 6 -8.66 -9.46 -17.06
N PRO A 7 -7.85 -9.32 -16.00
CA PRO A 7 -8.30 -8.58 -14.83
C PRO A 7 -8.51 -7.14 -15.28
N THR A 8 -9.77 -6.70 -15.39
CA THR A 8 -10.11 -5.29 -15.32
C THR A 8 -9.40 -4.78 -14.08
N GLU A 9 -8.47 -3.86 -14.27
CA GLU A 9 -7.51 -3.40 -13.27
C GLU A 9 -8.28 -2.73 -12.13
N THR A 10 -8.77 -3.56 -11.20
CA THR A 10 -9.73 -3.13 -10.19
C THR A 10 -8.93 -2.38 -9.15
N MET A 11 -9.04 -1.06 -9.19
CA MET A 11 -8.28 -0.18 -8.31
C MET A 11 -8.93 -0.19 -6.92
N VAL A 12 -8.24 -0.82 -5.97
CA VAL A 12 -8.70 -0.94 -4.58
C VAL A 12 -8.38 0.36 -3.85
N LYS A 13 -9.32 0.92 -3.08
CA LYS A 13 -9.03 2.08 -2.22
C LYS A 13 -8.47 1.59 -0.89
N ILE A 14 -7.47 2.29 -0.34
CA ILE A 14 -6.97 2.02 1.02
C ILE A 14 -7.00 3.30 1.86
N ASP A 15 -7.79 3.29 2.94
CA ASP A 15 -7.84 4.34 3.97
C ASP A 15 -7.07 3.89 5.22
N ASN A 16 -6.85 4.85 6.13
CA ASN A 16 -6.04 4.70 7.33
C ASN A 16 -4.71 4.01 7.04
N TRP A 17 -4.05 4.44 5.97
CA TRP A 17 -2.92 3.73 5.40
C TRP A 17 -1.59 4.18 6.04
N SER A 18 -0.67 3.22 6.15
CA SER A 18 0.74 3.43 6.50
C SER A 18 1.66 2.53 5.67
N CYS A 19 2.93 2.90 5.54
CA CYS A 19 3.94 2.02 4.94
C CYS A 19 4.61 1.18 6.03
N VAL A 20 4.76 -0.11 5.76
CA VAL A 20 5.37 -1.09 6.67
C VAL A 20 6.37 -1.97 5.89
N PRO A 21 7.39 -2.55 6.53
CA PRO A 21 8.24 -3.55 5.85
C PRO A 21 7.38 -4.76 5.42
N VAL A 22 7.72 -5.44 4.32
CA VAL A 22 7.00 -6.63 3.80
C VAL A 22 7.14 -7.84 4.71
N LEU A 23 8.30 -8.01 5.33
CA LEU A 23 8.60 -9.03 6.33
C LEU A 23 9.54 -8.38 7.34
N ASP A 24 9.26 -8.58 8.63
CA ASP A 24 10.21 -8.25 9.68
C ASP A 24 11.17 -9.44 9.81
N ASP A 25 12.06 -9.56 8.83
CA ASP A 25 13.11 -10.57 8.82
C ASP A 25 14.36 -9.94 9.46
N PRO A 26 14.73 -10.33 10.70
CA PRO A 26 15.86 -9.72 11.40
C PRO A 26 17.19 -10.00 10.71
N TYR A 27 17.25 -11.00 9.82
CA TYR A 27 18.46 -11.35 9.07
C TYR A 27 18.56 -10.64 7.72
N LYS A 28 17.52 -9.89 7.30
CA LYS A 28 17.58 -9.04 6.11
C LYS A 28 18.06 -7.65 6.45
N ALA A 29 19.04 -7.19 5.68
CA ALA A 29 19.51 -5.83 5.73
C ALA A 29 18.36 -4.84 5.44
N PRO A 30 18.29 -3.68 6.11
CA PRO A 30 17.18 -2.74 6.01
C PRO A 30 16.80 -2.34 4.57
N GLU A 31 17.80 -2.15 3.71
CA GLU A 31 17.66 -1.81 2.29
C GLU A 31 17.06 -2.94 1.45
N GLN A 32 17.18 -4.19 1.90
CA GLN A 32 16.58 -5.34 1.24
C GLN A 32 15.13 -5.58 1.70
N ARG A 33 14.66 -4.84 2.72
CA ARG A 33 13.29 -4.95 3.21
C ARG A 33 12.38 -4.19 2.27
N GLY A 34 11.61 -4.94 1.48
CA GLY A 34 10.57 -4.34 0.64
C GLY A 34 9.54 -3.55 1.47
N LEU A 35 8.90 -2.58 0.83
CA LEU A 35 7.86 -1.75 1.46
C LEU A 35 6.48 -2.27 1.07
N ALA A 36 5.56 -2.35 2.02
CA ALA A 36 4.16 -2.73 1.83
C ALA A 36 3.25 -1.64 2.38
N LEU A 37 2.00 -1.63 1.92
CA LEU A 37 0.93 -0.83 2.53
C LEU A 37 0.22 -1.65 3.60
N ARG A 38 -0.19 -0.97 4.67
CA ARG A 38 -1.15 -1.49 5.66
C ARG A 38 -2.28 -0.48 5.82
N GLY A 39 -3.52 -0.94 5.87
CA GLY A 39 -4.68 -0.07 6.05
C GLY A 39 -6.01 -0.77 5.78
N ASN A 40 -7.10 -0.01 5.82
CA ASN A 40 -8.46 -0.48 5.58
C ASN A 40 -8.76 -0.44 4.08
N VAL A 41 -9.10 -1.58 3.46
CA VAL A 41 -9.33 -1.68 2.02
C VAL A 41 -10.80 -1.58 1.65
N TYR A 42 -11.10 -1.03 0.47
CA TYR A 42 -12.45 -0.86 -0.07
C TYR A 42 -12.48 -1.15 -1.56
N GLY A 43 -13.57 -1.75 -2.04
CA GLY A 43 -13.77 -2.12 -3.44
C GLY A 43 -12.87 -3.27 -3.89
N HIS A 44 -12.57 -4.21 -2.99
CA HIS A 44 -11.74 -5.36 -3.33
C HIS A 44 -12.52 -6.40 -4.16
N PRO A 45 -11.97 -6.95 -5.28
CA PRO A 45 -12.71 -7.87 -6.15
C PRO A 45 -12.96 -9.26 -5.53
N LEU A 46 -12.12 -9.68 -4.60
CA LEU A 46 -12.32 -10.92 -3.86
C LEU A 46 -13.44 -10.76 -2.84
N LYS A 47 -14.51 -11.54 -3.00
CA LYS A 47 -15.69 -11.54 -2.12
C LYS A 47 -15.39 -11.87 -0.65
N SER A 48 -14.27 -12.52 -0.36
CA SER A 48 -13.82 -12.81 1.00
C SER A 48 -13.29 -11.58 1.73
N ILE A 49 -12.99 -10.49 1.02
CA ILE A 49 -12.48 -9.24 1.57
C ILE A 49 -13.63 -8.23 1.54
N TYR A 50 -14.12 -7.88 2.72
CA TYR A 50 -15.16 -6.87 2.88
C TYR A 50 -14.58 -5.46 2.99
N ASP A 51 -15.41 -4.46 2.67
CA ASP A 51 -15.03 -3.06 2.78
C ASP A 51 -14.72 -2.66 4.22
N GLY A 52 -13.58 -2.00 4.42
CA GLY A 52 -13.04 -1.68 5.74
C GLY A 52 -12.16 -2.77 6.34
N ALA A 53 -12.01 -3.94 5.71
CA ALA A 53 -11.11 -4.97 6.19
C ALA A 53 -9.68 -4.45 6.31
N LEU A 54 -9.01 -4.77 7.42
CA LEU A 54 -7.59 -4.45 7.60
C LEU A 54 -6.75 -5.38 6.73
N ALA A 55 -5.99 -4.81 5.81
CA ALA A 55 -5.11 -5.55 4.93
C ALA A 55 -3.65 -5.08 5.07
N ARG A 56 -2.74 -6.02 4.82
CA ARG A 56 -1.33 -5.76 4.52
C ARG A 56 -1.08 -6.24 3.10
N THR A 57 -0.55 -5.36 2.25
CA THR A 57 -0.30 -5.69 0.86
C THR A 57 1.01 -6.45 0.68
N ALA A 58 1.21 -6.99 -0.51
CA ALA A 58 2.53 -7.40 -0.98
C ALA A 58 3.45 -6.18 -1.17
N ASN A 59 4.70 -6.46 -1.58
CA ASN A 59 5.70 -5.45 -1.87
C ASN A 59 5.19 -4.43 -2.92
N ILE A 60 5.45 -3.15 -2.65
CA ILE A 60 5.22 -2.05 -3.57
C ILE A 60 6.22 -2.18 -4.71
N LYS A 61 5.73 -2.04 -5.93
CA LYS A 61 6.53 -2.13 -7.16
C LYS A 61 6.61 -0.81 -7.89
N GLU A 62 5.57 0.01 -7.80
CA GLU A 62 5.51 1.31 -8.48
C GLU A 62 4.70 2.30 -7.66
N VAL A 63 5.12 3.57 -7.71
CA VAL A 63 4.45 4.69 -7.05
C VAL A 63 4.17 5.78 -8.09
N CYS A 64 2.88 6.02 -8.37
CA CYS A 64 2.41 7.08 -9.25
C CYS A 64 1.60 8.08 -8.41
N GLY A 65 2.31 8.90 -7.62
CA GLY A 65 1.71 9.80 -6.63
C GLY A 65 0.89 9.03 -5.59
N ARG A 66 -0.44 9.11 -5.68
CA ARG A 66 -1.38 8.44 -4.76
C ARG A 66 -1.95 7.13 -5.31
N LYS A 67 -1.43 6.64 -6.44
CA LYS A 67 -1.73 5.31 -7.01
C LYS A 67 -0.50 4.44 -6.84
N ILE A 68 -0.66 3.28 -6.21
CA ILE A 68 0.43 2.40 -5.82
C ILE A 68 0.22 1.04 -6.49
N LYS A 69 1.18 0.59 -7.28
CA LYS A 69 1.23 -0.78 -7.80
C LYS A 69 1.90 -1.65 -6.75
N THR A 70 1.24 -2.72 -6.36
CA THR A 70 1.86 -3.83 -5.63
C THR A 70 2.05 -5.01 -6.58
N VAL A 71 2.70 -6.09 -6.13
CA VAL A 71 2.88 -7.31 -6.93
C VAL A 71 1.58 -7.78 -7.61
N ASN A 72 0.45 -7.69 -6.90
CA ASN A 72 -0.82 -8.29 -7.34
C ASN A 72 -1.87 -7.26 -7.78
N SER A 73 -1.88 -6.07 -7.18
CA SER A 73 -3.01 -5.14 -7.27
C SER A 73 -2.59 -3.68 -7.29
N TRP A 74 -3.43 -2.83 -7.87
CA TRP A 74 -3.33 -1.38 -7.74
C TRP A 74 -4.16 -0.87 -6.57
N TYR A 75 -3.58 0.08 -5.83
CA TYR A 75 -4.22 0.75 -4.72
C TYR A 75 -4.28 2.26 -4.93
N LYS A 76 -5.41 2.88 -4.58
CA LYS A 76 -5.55 4.33 -4.45
C LYS A 76 -5.52 4.72 -2.98
N LEU A 77 -4.55 5.56 -2.62
CA LEU A 77 -4.41 6.06 -1.25
C LEU A 77 -5.52 7.06 -0.92
N GLY A 78 -6.29 6.78 0.12
CA GLY A 78 -7.23 7.71 0.70
C GLY A 78 -6.67 8.38 1.96
N LYS A 79 -7.43 8.41 3.06
CA LYS A 79 -6.99 9.06 4.30
C LYS A 79 -5.78 8.34 4.88
N ILE A 80 -4.72 9.09 5.17
CA ILE A 80 -3.51 8.55 5.82
C ILE A 80 -3.79 8.26 7.30
N ASP A 81 -3.14 7.23 7.85
CA ASP A 81 -3.18 6.96 9.28
C ASP A 81 -2.64 8.18 10.08
N PRO A 82 -3.36 8.64 11.13
CA PRO A 82 -3.01 9.86 11.85
C PRO A 82 -1.66 9.76 12.57
N GLU A 83 -1.33 8.60 13.14
CA GLU A 83 -0.06 8.40 13.85
C GLU A 83 1.10 8.30 12.86
N TYR A 84 0.88 7.62 11.73
CA TYR A 84 1.86 7.58 10.65
C TYR A 84 2.12 8.97 10.06
N LYS A 85 1.07 9.78 9.87
CA LYS A 85 1.20 11.18 9.43
C LYS A 85 2.02 12.01 10.42
N LYS A 86 1.80 11.85 11.73
CA LYS A 86 2.61 12.52 12.77
C LYS A 86 4.07 12.10 12.68
N TRP A 87 4.33 10.80 12.54
CA TRP A 87 5.68 10.26 12.39
C TRP A 87 6.37 10.79 11.13
N LEU A 88 5.68 10.84 9.99
CA LEU A 88 6.23 11.40 8.74
C LEU A 88 6.61 12.86 8.90
N LYS A 89 5.73 13.70 9.46
CA LYS A 89 6.03 15.11 9.71
C LYS A 89 7.21 15.32 10.65
N LYS A 90 7.39 14.43 11.63
CA LYS A 90 8.50 14.49 12.58
C LYS A 90 9.83 14.12 11.93
N ASN A 91 9.84 13.09 11.08
CA ASN A 91 11.08 12.53 10.53
C ASN A 91 11.45 13.06 9.14
N TYR A 92 10.48 13.59 8.39
CA TYR A 92 10.65 14.06 7.02
C TYR A 92 9.98 15.43 6.85
N LYS A 93 10.77 16.50 7.01
CA LYS A 93 10.28 17.89 6.91
C LYS A 93 9.69 18.22 5.53
N ASP A 94 10.27 17.65 4.48
CA ASP A 94 9.87 17.89 3.08
C ASP A 94 8.91 16.82 2.55
N TRP A 95 8.14 16.18 3.43
CA TRP A 95 7.18 15.15 3.01
C TRP A 95 6.02 15.75 2.20
N ASP A 96 5.91 15.35 0.94
CA ASP A 96 4.84 15.76 0.02
C ASP A 96 3.64 14.80 0.09
N TRP A 97 2.50 15.29 0.55
CA TRP A 97 1.27 14.48 0.65
C TRP A 97 0.69 14.05 -0.71
N ARG A 98 1.09 14.71 -1.81
CA ARG A 98 0.69 14.37 -3.19
C ARG A 98 1.54 13.23 -3.75
N ASN A 99 2.80 13.13 -3.31
CA ASN A 99 3.74 12.05 -3.61
C ASN A 99 4.27 11.41 -2.32
N PRO A 100 3.39 10.76 -1.54
CA PRO A 100 3.66 10.51 -0.12
C PRO A 100 4.56 9.31 0.16
N ILE A 101 4.91 8.53 -0.87
CA ILE A 101 5.72 7.32 -0.76
C ILE A 101 6.89 7.45 -1.75
N LYS A 102 8.08 7.09 -1.30
CA LYS A 102 9.28 6.94 -2.14
C LYS A 102 9.74 5.50 -2.03
N ILE A 103 10.12 4.90 -3.15
CA ILE A 103 10.78 3.59 -3.23
C ILE A 103 12.18 3.82 -3.79
N PHE A 104 13.16 3.03 -3.32
CA PHE A 104 14.56 3.13 -3.69
C PHE A 104 15.01 1.83 -4.38
#